data_AF-A0A1F0QMI4-F1
#
_entry.id   AF-A0A1F0QMI4-F1
#
_cell.length_a   1.000
_cell.length_b   1.000
_cell.length_c   1.000
_cell.angle_alpha   90.00
_cell.angle_beta   90.00
_cell.angle_gamma   90.00
#
_symmetry.space_group_name_H-M   'P 1'
#
loop_
_entity.id
_entity.type
_entity.pdbx_description
1 polymer ?
#
loop_
_entity_poly.entity_id
_entity_poly.type
_entity_poly.pdbx_seq_one_letter_code
_entity_poly.pdbx_strand_id
1 'polypeptide(L)'
;MDASTAAGISRSNPRIVLVAVWMAASLLSIPVSLVIKFSGENGGWLTFMLMMFGVILVGIWVLLGLLPLFIRGDYTSKLAWAWVSLALVFIGFIVGNANVPDFGDVGPATVPTWWFGNEEAASITGGIFLVISAIGHVLWIASCIAYAVLSRRSAPQVF
;
A
#
# COMPACT_ATOMS: atom_id res chain seq x y z
N MET A 1 6.69 13.89 45.63
CA MET A 1 7.94 14.35 44.99
C MET A 1 8.47 13.16 44.21
N ASP A 2 8.39 13.06 42.88
CA ASP A 2 8.07 14.06 41.85
C ASP A 2 7.28 13.43 40.70
N ALA A 3 6.20 14.12 40.33
CA ALA A 3 5.28 13.79 39.25
C ALA A 3 5.64 14.54 37.95
N SER A 4 6.93 14.65 37.62
CA SER A 4 7.43 15.56 36.57
C SER A 4 8.14 14.91 35.38
N THR A 5 8.21 13.58 35.27
CA THR A 5 8.86 12.91 34.12
C THR A 5 7.94 12.23 33.12
N ALA A 6 6.61 12.28 33.31
CA ALA A 6 5.65 11.68 32.38
C ALA A 6 5.01 12.68 31.39
N ALA A 7 5.51 13.92 31.33
CA ALA A 7 5.14 14.88 30.30
C ALA A 7 6.17 14.84 29.18
N GLY A 8 5.78 14.43 27.97
CA GLY A 8 6.47 14.92 26.77
C GLY A 8 6.58 14.03 25.55
N ILE A 9 6.27 12.73 25.61
CA ILE A 9 6.14 11.93 24.38
C ILE A 9 4.65 11.69 24.16
N SER A 10 4.02 12.62 23.45
CA SER A 10 2.76 12.34 22.77
C SER A 10 2.99 11.09 21.91
N ARG A 11 2.54 9.91 22.39
CA ARG A 11 2.57 8.71 21.57
C ARG A 11 1.70 9.01 20.36
N SER A 12 2.33 9.10 19.19
CA SER A 12 1.64 9.35 17.93
C SER A 12 0.48 8.35 17.80
N ASN A 13 -0.73 8.85 17.57
CA ASN A 13 -1.90 8.00 17.45
C ASN A 13 -1.71 7.04 16.26
N PRO A 14 -1.57 5.72 16.49
CA PRO A 14 -1.11 4.78 15.47
C PRO A 14 -2.03 4.70 14.25
N ARG A 15 -3.33 5.00 14.41
CA ARG A 15 -4.27 5.08 13.27
C ARG A 15 -3.98 6.26 12.35
N ILE A 16 -3.55 7.40 12.91
CA ILE A 16 -3.22 8.60 12.12
C ILE A 16 -1.93 8.38 11.37
N VAL A 17 -0.97 7.67 11.99
CA VAL A 17 0.26 7.25 11.31
C VAL A 17 -0.05 6.30 10.15
N LEU A 18 -0.95 5.34 10.34
CA LEU A 18 -1.41 4.47 9.25
C LEU A 18 -2.06 5.25 8.10
N VAL A 19 -2.95 6.21 8.40
CA VAL A 19 -3.55 7.09 7.39
C VAL A 19 -2.46 7.85 6.65
N ALA A 20 -1.55 8.52 7.37
CA ALA A 20 -0.50 9.33 6.76
C ALA A 20 0.42 8.50 5.85
N VAL A 21 0.84 7.32 6.30
CA VAL A 21 1.71 6.44 5.51
C VAL A 21 0.97 5.88 4.30
N TRP A 22 -0.31 5.51 4.43
CA TRP A 22 -1.11 5.08 3.29
C TRP A 22 -1.28 6.19 2.26
N MET A 23 -1.57 7.42 2.69
CA MET A 23 -1.72 8.58 1.79
C MET A 23 -0.42 8.86 1.04
N ALA A 24 0.71 8.90 1.76
CA ALA A 24 2.02 9.09 1.14
C ALA A 24 2.34 7.98 0.13
N ALA A 25 2.12 6.71 0.50
CA ALA A 25 2.34 5.58 -0.40
C ALA A 25 1.44 5.66 -1.64
N SER A 26 0.15 5.98 -1.47
CA SER A 26 -0.81 6.13 -2.57
C SER A 26 -0.37 7.17 -3.59
N LEU A 27 0.11 8.32 -3.10
CA LEU A 27 0.57 9.42 -3.95
C LEU A 27 1.90 9.11 -4.65
N LEU A 28 2.78 8.33 -4.03
CA LEU A 28 4.11 8.03 -4.56
C LEU A 28 4.13 6.80 -5.48
N SER A 29 3.25 5.82 -5.27
CA SER A 29 3.30 4.55 -6.00
C SER A 29 3.09 4.70 -7.51
N ILE A 30 2.15 5.55 -7.96
CA ILE A 30 1.95 5.77 -9.40
C ILE A 30 3.15 6.50 -10.04
N PRO A 31 3.63 7.65 -9.52
CA PRO A 31 4.84 8.28 -10.04
C PRO A 31 6.07 7.37 -10.06
N VAL A 32 6.29 6.60 -8.98
CA VAL A 32 7.41 5.65 -8.91
C VAL A 32 7.28 4.58 -10.00
N SER A 33 6.10 3.98 -10.19
CA SER A 33 5.88 3.01 -11.26
C SER A 33 6.08 3.62 -12.65
N LEU A 34 5.64 4.86 -12.88
CA LEU A 34 5.85 5.56 -14.16
C LEU A 34 7.34 5.83 -14.42
N VAL A 35 8.09 6.34 -13.43
CA VAL A 35 9.54 6.58 -13.56
C VAL A 35 10.28 5.29 -13.90
N ILE A 36 9.92 4.18 -13.23
CA ILE A 36 10.48 2.87 -13.51
C ILE A 36 10.23 2.45 -14.96
N LYS A 37 9.00 2.62 -15.45
CA LYS A 37 8.62 2.25 -16.82
C LYS A 37 9.31 3.08 -17.88
N PHE A 38 9.36 4.40 -17.70
CA PHE A 38 10.06 5.29 -18.64
C PHE A 38 11.57 5.07 -18.64
N SER A 39 12.18 4.79 -17.48
CA SER A 39 13.62 4.55 -17.38
C SER A 39 14.04 3.22 -18.00
N GLY A 40 13.15 2.24 -18.02
CA GLY A 40 13.37 0.94 -18.66
C GLY A 40 12.98 0.89 -20.13
N GLU A 41 12.73 2.03 -20.78
CA GLU A 41 12.28 2.14 -22.19
C GLU A 41 11.06 1.24 -22.53
N ASN A 42 10.22 0.95 -21.53
CA ASN A 42 9.06 0.05 -21.62
C ASN A 42 7.75 0.81 -21.48
N GLY A 43 7.67 1.95 -22.16
CA GLY A 43 6.57 2.90 -22.08
C GLY A 43 5.46 2.57 -23.08
N GLY A 44 4.63 1.57 -22.79
CA GLY A 44 3.52 1.15 -23.63
C GLY A 44 2.12 1.45 -23.07
N TRP A 45 1.18 0.54 -23.32
CA TRP A 45 -0.23 0.66 -22.96
C TRP A 45 -0.50 0.77 -21.45
N LEU A 46 0.25 0.04 -20.62
CA LEU A 46 0.15 0.09 -19.17
C LEU A 46 0.57 1.47 -18.64
N THR A 47 1.64 2.03 -19.21
CA THR A 47 2.09 3.38 -18.89
C THR A 47 1.04 4.43 -19.27
N PHE A 48 0.40 4.27 -20.43
CA PHE A 48 -0.75 5.08 -20.85
C PHE A 48 -1.94 4.95 -19.88
N MET A 49 -2.30 3.72 -19.50
CA MET A 49 -3.38 3.44 -18.53
C MET A 49 -3.11 4.07 -17.16
N LEU A 50 -1.88 3.99 -16.67
CA LEU A 50 -1.47 4.62 -15.41
C LEU A 50 -1.51 6.14 -15.49
N MET A 51 -1.17 6.76 -16.63
CA MET A 51 -1.31 8.20 -16.81
C MET A 51 -2.78 8.63 -16.91
N MET A 52 -3.60 7.89 -17.65
CA MET A 52 -5.00 8.25 -17.92
C MET A 52 -5.92 7.99 -16.71
N PHE A 53 -5.73 6.86 -16.04
CA PHE A 53 -6.56 6.44 -14.90
C PHE A 53 -5.87 6.57 -13.55
N GLY A 54 -4.60 7.02 -13.50
CA GLY A 54 -3.84 7.16 -12.27
C GLY A 54 -4.53 8.03 -11.22
N VAL A 55 -5.18 9.12 -11.63
CA VAL A 55 -5.96 9.98 -10.73
C VAL A 55 -7.12 9.21 -10.08
N ILE A 56 -7.82 8.37 -10.84
CA ILE A 56 -8.92 7.55 -10.32
C ILE A 56 -8.40 6.48 -9.36
N LEU A 57 -7.30 5.80 -9.72
CA LEU A 57 -6.66 4.80 -8.86
C LEU A 57 -6.16 5.41 -7.54
N VAL A 58 -5.48 6.56 -7.62
CA VAL A 58 -5.05 7.32 -6.44
C VAL A 58 -6.27 7.77 -5.63
N GLY A 59 -7.34 8.23 -6.27
CA GLY A 59 -8.59 8.60 -5.60
C GLY A 59 -9.19 7.44 -4.79
N ILE A 60 -9.27 6.25 -5.39
CA ILE A 60 -9.73 5.03 -4.70
C ILE A 60 -8.81 4.69 -3.52
N TRP A 61 -7.49 4.74 -3.71
CA TRP A 61 -6.54 4.49 -2.64
C TRP A 61 -6.64 5.50 -1.52
N VAL A 62 -6.79 6.79 -1.81
CA VAL A 62 -7.01 7.83 -0.80
C VAL A 62 -8.26 7.51 0.01
N LEU A 63 -9.37 7.13 -0.63
CA LEU A 63 -10.59 6.74 0.09
C LEU A 63 -10.37 5.53 1.01
N LEU A 64 -9.66 4.51 0.53
CA LEU A 64 -9.29 3.34 1.35
C LEU A 64 -8.35 3.70 2.51
N GLY A 65 -7.50 4.71 2.33
CA GLY A 65 -6.59 5.21 3.34
C GLY A 65 -7.28 5.89 4.52
N LEU A 66 -8.55 6.28 4.37
CA LEU A 66 -9.35 6.87 5.45
C LEU A 66 -9.96 5.82 6.39
N LEU A 67 -9.96 4.53 6.01
CA LEU A 67 -10.56 3.45 6.81
C LEU A 67 -10.06 3.36 8.27
N PRO A 68 -8.77 3.59 8.59
CA PRO A 68 -8.30 3.56 9.97
C PRO A 68 -8.94 4.62 10.87
N LEU A 69 -9.55 5.68 10.32
CA LEU A 69 -10.26 6.70 11.11
C LEU A 69 -11.49 6.14 11.84
N PHE A 70 -12.06 5.03 11.38
CA PHE A 70 -13.17 4.37 12.06
C PHE A 70 -12.76 3.59 13.33
N ILE A 71 -11.45 3.42 13.56
CA ILE A 71 -10.89 2.81 14.77
C ILE A 71 -10.84 3.87 15.87
N ARG A 72 -11.35 3.56 17.07
CA ARG A 72 -11.31 4.51 18.20
C ARG A 72 -9.88 4.83 18.62
N GLY A 73 -9.67 6.06 19.08
CA GLY A 73 -8.32 6.62 19.29
C GLY A 73 -7.63 6.12 20.54
N ASP A 74 -8.39 5.59 21.49
CA ASP A 74 -7.99 4.96 22.74
C ASP A 74 -7.72 3.46 22.60
N TYR A 75 -7.90 2.89 21.40
CA TYR A 75 -7.68 1.47 21.15
C TYR A 75 -6.18 1.12 21.21
N THR A 76 -5.81 0.31 22.19
CA THR A 76 -4.40 0.02 22.56
C THR A 76 -3.75 -1.10 21.73
N SER A 77 -4.47 -1.70 20.78
CA SER A 77 -4.00 -2.85 20.01
C SER A 77 -2.88 -2.51 19.03
N LYS A 78 -1.97 -3.46 18.81
CA LYS A 78 -0.97 -3.39 17.74
C LYS A 78 -1.67 -3.66 16.41
N LEU A 79 -1.78 -2.63 15.58
CA LEU A 79 -2.39 -2.65 14.24
C LEU A 79 -1.50 -3.39 13.20
N ALA A 80 -0.86 -4.49 13.61
CA ALA A 80 0.18 -5.19 12.86
C ALA A 80 -0.31 -5.69 11.49
N TRP A 81 -1.52 -6.24 11.42
CA TRP A 81 -2.08 -6.74 10.17
C TRP A 81 -2.40 -5.62 9.17
N ALA A 82 -2.75 -4.43 9.65
CA ALA A 82 -2.89 -3.26 8.79
C ALA A 82 -1.54 -2.83 8.20
N TRP A 83 -0.46 -2.87 8.98
CA TRP A 83 0.89 -2.58 8.49
C TRP A 83 1.40 -3.61 7.47
N VAL A 84 1.21 -4.90 7.76
CA VAL A 84 1.56 -5.98 6.82
C VAL A 84 0.79 -5.81 5.51
N SER A 85 -0.51 -5.57 5.61
CA SER A 85 -1.35 -5.31 4.46
C SER A 85 -0.86 -4.13 3.62
N LEU A 86 -0.57 -2.98 4.25
CA LEU A 86 -0.05 -1.79 3.57
C LEU A 86 1.22 -2.11 2.78
N ALA A 87 2.15 -2.86 3.40
CA ALA A 87 3.36 -3.30 2.73
C ALA A 87 3.05 -4.19 1.51
N LEU A 88 2.17 -5.19 1.66
CA LEU A 88 1.76 -6.08 0.57
C LEU A 88 1.11 -5.30 -0.60
N VAL A 89 0.24 -4.32 -0.30
CA VAL A 89 -0.42 -3.48 -1.31
C VAL A 89 0.61 -2.76 -2.15
N PHE A 90 1.43 -1.91 -1.53
CA PHE A 90 2.25 -0.95 -2.27
C PHE A 90 3.53 -1.58 -2.81
N ILE A 91 4.18 -2.48 -2.06
CA ILE A 91 5.34 -3.21 -2.57
C ILE A 91 4.90 -4.18 -3.68
N GLY A 92 3.81 -4.91 -3.46
CA GLY A 92 3.23 -5.77 -4.49
C GLY A 92 2.88 -5.01 -5.76
N PHE A 93 2.27 -3.82 -5.62
CA PHE A 93 1.94 -2.99 -6.76
C PHE A 93 3.19 -2.50 -7.49
N ILE A 94 4.17 -1.93 -6.78
CA ILE A 94 5.37 -1.35 -7.40
C ILE A 94 6.18 -2.46 -8.10
N VAL A 95 6.47 -3.56 -7.40
CA VAL A 95 7.24 -4.69 -7.96
C VAL A 95 6.46 -5.35 -9.09
N GLY A 96 5.15 -5.55 -8.93
CA GLY A 96 4.29 -6.13 -9.95
C GLY A 96 4.31 -5.31 -11.23
N ASN A 97 4.00 -4.01 -11.14
CA ASN A 97 4.02 -3.12 -12.30
C ASN A 97 5.40 -3.04 -12.96
N ALA A 98 6.47 -3.01 -12.17
CA ALA A 98 7.82 -2.92 -12.70
C ALA A 98 8.22 -4.13 -13.58
N ASN A 99 7.63 -5.30 -13.33
CA ASN A 99 7.96 -6.55 -14.02
C ASN A 99 6.96 -6.99 -15.09
N VAL A 100 5.72 -6.45 -15.12
CA VAL A 100 4.75 -6.77 -16.17
C VAL A 100 5.23 -6.17 -17.51
N PRO A 101 5.49 -6.97 -18.56
CA PRO A 101 5.85 -6.45 -19.88
C PRO A 101 4.68 -5.65 -20.47
N ASP A 102 4.98 -4.54 -21.13
CA ASP A 102 3.97 -3.71 -21.78
C ASP A 102 3.72 -4.24 -23.21
N PHE A 103 2.46 -4.31 -23.66
CA PHE A 103 2.14 -4.86 -24.98
C PHE A 103 2.76 -3.99 -26.09
N GLY A 104 3.87 -4.43 -26.67
CA GLY A 104 4.52 -3.80 -27.81
C GLY A 104 6.01 -3.47 -27.65
N ASP A 105 6.58 -3.53 -26.45
CA ASP A 105 8.00 -3.20 -26.19
C ASP A 105 8.85 -4.42 -25.78
N VAL A 106 10.16 -4.29 -26.05
CA VAL A 106 11.18 -5.32 -25.84
C VAL A 106 11.58 -5.39 -24.36
N GLY A 107 11.10 -6.42 -23.68
CA GLY A 107 11.65 -6.91 -22.42
C GLY A 107 11.22 -6.14 -21.15
N PRO A 108 11.61 -6.61 -19.96
CA PRO A 108 11.13 -6.08 -18.69
C PRO A 108 12.00 -4.96 -18.09
N ALA A 109 11.38 -3.93 -17.49
CA ALA A 109 12.03 -2.67 -17.10
C ALA A 109 13.02 -2.80 -15.92
N THR A 110 12.82 -3.75 -15.00
CA THR A 110 13.61 -3.85 -13.76
C THR A 110 13.81 -5.29 -13.30
N VAL A 111 14.10 -6.20 -14.21
CA VAL A 111 14.52 -7.52 -13.76
C VAL A 111 15.95 -7.41 -13.27
N PRO A 112 16.29 -7.95 -12.08
CA PRO A 112 17.69 -8.11 -11.71
C PRO A 112 18.44 -8.77 -12.86
N THR A 113 19.54 -8.16 -13.30
CA THR A 113 20.33 -8.48 -14.50
C THR A 113 20.85 -9.93 -14.60
N TRP A 114 20.57 -10.80 -13.63
CA TRP A 114 20.86 -12.23 -13.62
C TRP A 114 19.70 -13.12 -14.13
N TRP A 115 18.53 -12.55 -14.44
CA TRP A 115 17.44 -13.27 -15.09
C TRP A 115 17.57 -13.11 -16.61
N PHE A 116 18.35 -14.00 -17.20
CA PHE A 116 18.68 -14.06 -18.62
C PHE A 116 17.42 -14.05 -19.53
N GLY A 117 17.03 -12.89 -20.07
CA GLY A 117 16.18 -12.77 -21.27
C GLY A 117 14.84 -13.53 -21.28
N ASN A 118 14.28 -13.89 -20.12
CA ASN A 118 13.06 -14.70 -20.04
C ASN A 118 11.85 -13.83 -19.67
N GLU A 119 11.20 -13.28 -20.69
CA GLU A 119 9.97 -12.49 -20.60
C GLU A 119 8.84 -13.23 -19.88
N GLU A 120 8.79 -14.56 -20.00
CA GLU A 120 7.80 -15.39 -19.32
C GLU A 120 7.99 -15.34 -17.80
N ALA A 121 9.22 -15.43 -17.31
CA ALA A 121 9.51 -15.36 -15.88
C ALA A 121 9.28 -13.95 -15.29
N ALA A 122 9.55 -12.90 -16.06
CA ALA A 122 9.23 -11.54 -15.68
C ALA A 122 7.71 -11.31 -15.58
N SER A 123 6.95 -11.81 -16.57
CA SER A 123 5.49 -11.75 -16.57
C SER A 123 4.88 -12.52 -15.40
N ILE A 124 5.36 -13.73 -15.12
CA ILE A 124 4.93 -14.54 -13.96
C ILE A 124 5.22 -13.79 -12.65
N THR A 125 6.42 -13.22 -12.51
CA THR A 125 6.80 -12.45 -11.31
C THR A 125 5.91 -11.22 -11.16
N GLY A 126 5.71 -10.45 -12.24
CA GLY A 126 4.80 -9.31 -12.26
C GLY A 126 3.39 -9.68 -11.81
N GLY A 127 2.84 -10.76 -12.39
CA GLY A 127 1.53 -11.30 -12.03
C GLY A 127 1.43 -11.71 -10.56
N ILE A 128 2.42 -12.44 -10.03
CA ILE A 128 2.46 -12.86 -8.62
C ILE A 128 2.42 -11.64 -7.69
N PHE A 129 3.23 -10.61 -7.95
CA PHE A 129 3.28 -9.43 -7.10
C PHE A 129 2.01 -8.57 -7.19
N LEU A 130 1.35 -8.52 -8.36
CA LEU A 130 0.02 -7.92 -8.48
C LEU A 130 -1.05 -8.70 -7.69
N VAL A 131 -1.01 -10.03 -7.70
CA VAL A 131 -1.88 -10.87 -6.85
C VAL A 131 -1.61 -10.59 -5.36
N ILE A 132 -0.33 -10.48 -4.96
CA ILE A 132 0.05 -10.10 -3.59
C ILE A 132 -0.52 -8.73 -3.24
N SER A 133 -0.46 -7.76 -4.15
CA SER A 133 -1.08 -6.44 -3.96
C SER A 133 -2.58 -6.55 -3.74
N ALA A 134 -3.29 -7.36 -4.53
CA ALA A 134 -4.72 -7.59 -4.38
C ALA A 134 -5.06 -8.23 -3.03
N ILE A 135 -4.30 -9.24 -2.59
CA ILE A 135 -4.43 -9.84 -1.25
C ILE A 135 -4.20 -8.78 -0.16
N GLY A 136 -3.21 -7.92 -0.36
CA GLY A 136 -2.94 -6.77 0.50
C GLY A 136 -4.17 -5.88 0.70
N HIS A 137 -4.90 -5.56 -0.38
CA HIS A 137 -6.11 -4.73 -0.30
C HIS A 137 -7.23 -5.42 0.50
N VAL A 138 -7.46 -6.71 0.26
CA VAL A 138 -8.45 -7.49 1.01
C VAL A 138 -8.09 -7.51 2.49
N LEU A 139 -6.82 -7.75 2.81
CA LEU A 139 -6.32 -7.76 4.18
C LEU A 139 -6.41 -6.38 4.83
N TRP A 140 -6.25 -5.28 4.07
CA TRP A 140 -6.37 -3.90 4.55
C TRP A 140 -7.78 -3.65 5.05
N ILE A 141 -8.75 -3.93 4.19
CA ILE A 141 -10.17 -3.73 4.44
C ILE A 141 -10.61 -4.59 5.63
N ALA A 142 -10.27 -5.88 5.61
CA ALA A 142 -10.60 -6.80 6.69
C ALA A 142 -10.01 -6.37 8.03
N SER A 143 -8.73 -5.94 8.04
CA SER A 143 -8.05 -5.47 9.24
C SER A 143 -8.71 -4.20 9.79
N CYS A 144 -8.98 -3.21 8.95
CA CYS A 144 -9.61 -1.97 9.38
C CYS A 144 -11.01 -2.20 9.96
N ILE A 145 -11.81 -3.07 9.32
CA ILE A 145 -13.14 -3.45 9.83
C ILE A 145 -13.00 -4.15 11.18
N ALA A 146 -12.13 -5.16 11.28
CA ALA A 146 -11.95 -5.93 12.51
C ALA A 146 -11.51 -5.03 13.67
N TYR A 147 -10.53 -4.14 13.45
CA TYR A 147 -10.06 -3.21 14.47
C TYR A 147 -11.11 -2.17 14.84
N ALA A 148 -11.89 -1.66 13.88
CA ALA A 148 -13.00 -0.76 14.17
C ALA A 148 -14.05 -1.44 15.07
N VAL A 149 -14.42 -2.69 14.77
CA VAL A 149 -15.37 -3.47 15.59
C VAL A 149 -14.82 -3.73 16.99
N LEU A 150 -13.58 -4.22 17.09
CA LEU A 150 -12.95 -4.52 18.37
C LEU A 150 -12.80 -3.28 19.25
N SER A 151 -12.39 -2.14 18.67
CA SER A 151 -12.26 -0.87 19.39
C SER A 151 -13.57 -0.38 20.01
N ARG A 152 -14.73 -0.76 19.44
CA ARG A 152 -16.04 -0.42 19.97
C ARG A 152 -16.51 -1.38 21.06
N ARG A 153 -16.20 -2.68 20.93
CA ARG A 153 -16.54 -3.71 21.92
C ARG A 153 -15.76 -3.54 23.24
N SER A 154 -14.56 -2.98 23.19
CA SER A 154 -13.73 -2.75 24.38
C SER A 154 -14.11 -1.50 25.19
N ALA A 155 -15.12 -0.72 24.79
CA ALA A 155 -15.55 0.41 25.61
C ALA A 155 -16.36 -0.04 26.83
N PRO A 156 -16.12 0.55 28.02
CA PRO A 156 -17.05 0.43 29.13
C PRO A 156 -18.44 0.90 28.69
N GLN A 157 -19.49 0.16 29.05
CA GLN A 157 -20.85 0.69 28.96
C GLN A 157 -20.92 1.88 29.93
N VAL A 158 -21.13 3.07 29.39
CA VAL A 158 -21.39 4.26 30.21
C VAL A 158 -22.82 4.08 30.72
N PHE A 159 -22.95 3.65 31.97
CA PHE A 159 -24.20 3.64 32.72
C PHE A 159 -24.38 4.98 33.42
#